data_AF-A0ABC8LKQ2-F1
#
_entry.id   AF-A0ABC8LKQ2-F1
#
_cell.length_a   1.000
_cell.length_b   1.000
_cell.length_c   1.000
_cell.angle_alpha   90.00
_cell.angle_beta   90.00
_cell.angle_gamma   90.00
#
_symmetry.space_group_name_H-M   'P 1'
#
loop_
_entity.id
_entity.type
_entity.pdbx_description
1 polymer ?
#
loop_
_entity_poly.entity_id
_entity_poly.type
_entity_poly.pdbx_seq_one_letter_code
_entity_poly.pdbx_strand_id
1 'polypeptide(L)'
;MNLPSSTSNSANTTSNPPEICENCRSQDSWIIHPARYRSIFTFFCTHCLLRKHPASFCPTCFSFYDSSPPHHSRRVSCSDCGSHTHIHCAGGEAVSPPYRCPPCRDPDSFSFFRPIIDANGVRCVDKSLSEVFLCAAKISAASMSKAVNFAKCEAERRGREAAVAKMRAREALVDVLKLDEKAKLDRDQKPNVSHASTNSVQVKKQNTLVQLDRVKQEH
;
A
#
# COMPACT_ATOMS: atom_id res chain seq x y z
N MET A 1 45.80 4.39 17.82
CA MET A 1 44.55 3.70 17.42
C MET A 1 43.75 4.66 16.57
N ASN A 2 43.68 4.43 15.25
CA ASN A 2 42.94 5.27 14.30
C ASN A 2 41.62 4.57 13.96
N LEU A 3 40.48 5.22 14.21
CA LEU A 3 39.20 4.85 13.62
C LEU A 3 38.87 5.87 12.52
N PRO A 4 38.59 5.45 11.28
CA PRO A 4 37.97 6.33 10.31
C PRO A 4 36.47 6.42 10.59
N SER A 5 36.01 7.63 10.88
CA SER A 5 34.59 7.98 10.84
C SER A 5 34.19 8.19 9.37
N SER A 6 33.35 7.30 8.85
CA SER A 6 32.67 7.51 7.58
C SER A 6 31.18 7.72 7.85
N THR A 7 30.82 8.97 8.16
CA THR A 7 29.44 9.44 8.04
C THR A 7 29.13 9.56 6.56
N SER A 8 28.45 8.57 6.01
CA SER A 8 27.83 8.67 4.69
C SER A 8 26.67 9.67 4.79
N ASN A 9 26.81 10.79 4.08
CA ASN A 9 25.76 11.76 3.84
C ASN A 9 24.55 11.04 3.25
N SER A 10 23.49 10.89 4.05
CA SER A 10 22.18 10.51 3.55
C SER A 10 21.66 11.68 2.74
N ALA A 11 21.88 11.62 1.43
CA ALA A 11 21.38 12.58 0.48
C ALA A 11 19.87 12.73 0.69
N ASN A 12 19.45 13.95 1.04
CA ASN A 12 18.07 14.38 0.88
C ASN A 12 17.75 14.26 -0.62
N THR A 13 17.15 13.16 -1.03
CA THR A 13 16.42 13.11 -2.28
C THR A 13 15.18 13.97 -2.06
N THR A 14 15.31 15.26 -2.33
CA THR A 14 14.19 16.11 -2.70
C THR A 14 13.65 15.51 -4.00
N SER A 15 12.85 14.44 -3.88
CA SER A 15 12.24 13.79 -5.02
C SER A 15 11.31 14.82 -5.63
N ASN A 16 11.64 15.32 -6.82
CA ASN A 16 10.69 16.09 -7.61
C ASN A 16 9.36 15.32 -7.60
N PRO A 17 8.23 15.97 -7.33
CA PRO A 17 6.94 15.31 -7.44
C PRO A 17 6.89 14.68 -8.84
N PRO A 18 6.46 13.43 -8.98
CA PRO A 18 6.40 12.81 -10.28
C PRO A 18 5.53 13.67 -11.18
N GLU A 19 6.12 14.17 -12.26
CA GLU A 19 5.45 15.06 -13.21
C GLU A 19 4.55 14.27 -14.18
N ILE A 20 4.60 12.94 -14.08
CA ILE A 20 3.98 12.00 -15.01
C ILE A 20 2.88 11.20 -14.30
N CYS A 21 1.70 11.15 -14.91
CA CYS A 21 0.62 10.28 -14.45
C CYS A 21 0.96 8.81 -14.71
N GLU A 22 0.96 7.97 -13.69
CA GLU A 22 1.30 6.55 -13.83
C GLU A 22 0.23 5.72 -14.57
N ASN A 23 -0.99 6.24 -14.71
CA ASN A 23 -2.06 5.56 -15.46
C ASN A 23 -2.02 5.87 -16.97
N CYS A 24 -1.98 7.14 -17.35
CA CYS A 24 -2.03 7.54 -18.77
C CYS A 24 -0.67 7.95 -19.35
N ARG A 25 0.39 8.00 -18.52
CA ARG A 25 1.76 8.44 -18.89
C ARG A 25 1.85 9.85 -19.47
N SER A 26 0.80 10.66 -19.31
CA SER A 26 0.84 12.06 -19.70
C SER A 26 1.86 12.80 -18.86
N GLN A 27 2.81 13.43 -19.53
CA GLN A 27 3.81 14.34 -18.96
C GLN A 27 3.28 15.77 -18.85
N ASP A 28 2.16 16.05 -19.52
CA ASP A 28 1.55 17.38 -19.59
C ASP A 28 0.48 17.61 -18.50
N SER A 29 0.44 16.72 -17.51
CA SER A 29 -0.48 16.83 -16.38
C SER A 29 -0.13 18.02 -15.51
N TRP A 30 -0.97 19.06 -15.56
CA TRP A 30 -0.79 20.26 -14.75
C TRP A 30 -0.64 19.95 -13.26
N ILE A 31 -1.39 18.96 -12.76
CA ILE A 31 -1.36 18.58 -11.35
C ILE A 31 -1.39 17.07 -11.21
N ILE A 32 -0.48 16.55 -10.39
CA ILE A 32 -0.37 15.14 -10.03
C ILE A 32 -0.78 14.95 -8.57
N HIS A 33 -1.61 13.96 -8.34
CA HIS A 33 -2.20 13.63 -7.05
C HIS A 33 -1.65 12.29 -6.56
N PRO A 34 -1.08 12.21 -5.35
CA PRO A 34 -0.74 10.94 -4.73
C PRO A 34 -2.01 10.21 -4.28
N ALA A 35 -2.10 8.91 -4.53
CA ALA A 35 -3.16 8.08 -4.00
C ALA A 35 -2.69 6.64 -3.81
N ARG A 36 -3.27 5.97 -2.82
CA ARG A 36 -3.12 4.54 -2.62
C ARG A 36 -4.19 3.80 -3.41
N TYR A 37 -3.78 3.15 -4.49
CA TYR A 37 -4.64 2.32 -5.33
C TYR A 37 -4.21 0.85 -5.24
N ARG A 38 -5.14 -0.05 -4.89
CA ARG A 38 -4.87 -1.50 -4.71
C ARG A 38 -3.64 -1.80 -3.83
N SER A 39 -3.49 -1.03 -2.75
CA SER A 39 -2.37 -1.09 -1.80
C SER A 39 -1.01 -0.60 -2.29
N ILE A 40 -0.93 -0.08 -3.52
CA ILE A 40 0.28 0.52 -4.07
C ILE A 40 0.13 2.04 -4.00
N PHE A 41 1.20 2.72 -3.59
CA PHE A 41 1.28 4.16 -3.66
C PHE A 41 1.58 4.57 -5.10
N THR A 42 0.70 5.40 -5.65
CA THR A 42 0.69 5.73 -7.07
C THR A 42 0.34 7.20 -7.30
N PHE A 43 0.71 7.73 -8.46
CA PHE A 43 0.53 9.13 -8.82
C PHE A 43 -0.34 9.29 -10.05
N PHE A 44 -1.42 10.05 -9.94
CA PHE A 44 -2.41 10.23 -11.00
C PHE A 44 -2.62 11.69 -11.33
N CYS A 45 -2.82 12.01 -12.62
CA CYS A 45 -3.41 13.30 -12.98
C CYS A 45 -4.85 13.39 -12.47
N THR A 46 -5.38 14.61 -12.35
CA THR A 46 -6.76 14.88 -11.89
C THR A 46 -7.80 13.98 -12.57
N HIS A 47 -7.75 13.85 -13.90
CA HIS A 47 -8.69 13.01 -14.64
C HIS A 47 -8.59 11.52 -14.28
N CYS A 48 -7.36 10.98 -14.23
CA CYS A 48 -7.15 9.56 -13.92
C CYS A 48 -7.55 9.24 -12.49
N LEU A 49 -7.26 10.13 -11.53
CA LEU A 49 -7.68 9.94 -10.14
C LEU A 49 -9.20 9.84 -10.06
N LEU A 50 -9.92 10.79 -10.64
CA LEU A 50 -11.39 10.79 -10.62
C LEU A 50 -11.96 9.54 -11.31
N ARG A 51 -11.38 9.10 -12.43
CA ARG A 51 -11.80 7.87 -13.14
C ARG A 51 -11.54 6.59 -12.35
N LYS A 52 -10.50 6.55 -11.50
CA LYS A 52 -10.19 5.40 -10.62
C LYS A 52 -11.02 5.36 -9.33
N HIS A 53 -11.68 6.48 -8.99
CA HIS A 53 -12.48 6.62 -7.78
C HIS A 53 -13.95 7.01 -8.09
N PRO A 54 -14.67 6.26 -8.96
CA PRO A 54 -15.98 6.67 -9.49
C PRO A 54 -17.08 6.78 -8.42
N ALA A 55 -16.94 6.07 -7.30
CA ALA A 55 -17.90 6.04 -6.19
C ALA A 55 -17.57 7.04 -5.06
N SER A 56 -16.50 7.84 -5.20
CA SER A 56 -16.04 8.78 -4.16
C SER A 56 -16.59 10.20 -4.33
N PHE A 57 -17.31 10.49 -5.41
CA PHE A 57 -17.87 11.82 -5.67
C PHE A 57 -19.02 11.76 -6.68
N CYS A 58 -19.77 12.87 -6.80
CA CYS A 58 -20.75 13.06 -7.87
C CYS A 58 -20.06 13.56 -9.15
N PRO A 59 -20.16 12.87 -10.30
CA PRO A 59 -19.48 13.28 -11.54
C PRO A 59 -20.04 14.55 -12.19
N THR A 60 -21.21 15.03 -11.74
CA THR A 60 -21.84 16.26 -12.26
C THR A 60 -21.48 17.49 -11.44
N CYS A 61 -21.50 17.40 -10.10
CA CYS A 61 -21.28 18.55 -9.20
C CYS A 61 -20.00 18.47 -8.37
N PHE A 62 -19.19 17.42 -8.56
CA PHE A 62 -17.90 17.22 -7.88
C PHE A 62 -17.96 17.23 -6.35
N SER A 63 -19.16 17.01 -5.78
CA SER A 63 -19.32 16.82 -4.35
C SER A 63 -18.64 15.52 -3.92
N PHE A 64 -17.61 15.64 -3.10
CA PHE A 64 -16.85 14.53 -2.53
C PHE A 64 -17.65 13.83 -1.42
N TYR A 65 -17.63 12.51 -1.42
CA TYR A 65 -18.24 11.67 -0.39
C TYR A 65 -17.15 11.22 0.58
N ASP A 66 -17.12 11.81 1.77
CA ASP A 66 -16.18 11.49 2.84
C ASP A 66 -16.49 10.13 3.49
N SER A 67 -16.37 9.07 2.70
CA SER A 67 -16.63 7.66 3.05
C SER A 67 -18.11 7.25 3.23
N SER A 68 -19.06 8.18 3.15
CA SER A 68 -20.49 7.87 3.10
C SER A 68 -21.11 8.40 1.80
N PRO A 69 -21.31 7.56 0.76
CA PRO A 69 -22.02 8.01 -0.42
C PRO A 69 -23.47 8.41 -0.05
N PRO A 70 -24.11 9.30 -0.82
CA PRO A 70 -25.48 9.71 -0.57
C PRO A 70 -26.38 8.50 -0.46
N HIS A 71 -27.39 8.52 0.41
CA HIS A 71 -28.34 7.40 0.56
C HIS A 71 -28.88 6.92 -0.80
N HIS A 72 -29.13 5.62 -0.96
CA HIS A 72 -29.51 5.02 -2.25
C HIS A 72 -30.73 5.70 -2.89
N SER A 73 -31.69 6.18 -2.09
CA SER A 73 -32.86 6.92 -2.58
C SER A 73 -32.55 8.32 -3.13
N ARG A 74 -31.36 8.86 -2.87
CA ARG A 74 -30.90 10.18 -3.31
C ARG A 74 -29.78 10.11 -4.36
N ARG A 75 -29.48 8.91 -4.86
CA ARG A 75 -28.46 8.70 -5.90
C ARG A 75 -28.94 7.72 -6.96
N VAL A 76 -28.31 7.80 -8.12
CA VAL A 76 -28.36 6.78 -9.17
C VAL A 76 -26.95 6.24 -9.40
N SER A 77 -26.85 4.95 -9.71
CA SER A 77 -25.58 4.29 -10.00
C SER A 77 -25.42 4.12 -11.50
N CYS A 78 -24.26 4.48 -12.04
CA CYS A 78 -23.92 4.21 -13.43
C CYS A 78 -23.84 2.70 -13.69
N SER A 79 -24.49 2.22 -14.76
CA SER A 79 -24.48 0.81 -15.16
C SER A 79 -23.09 0.26 -15.47
N ASP A 80 -22.18 1.11 -15.94
CA ASP A 80 -20.93 0.65 -16.56
C ASP A 80 -19.74 0.72 -15.59
N CYS A 81 -19.72 1.70 -14.68
CA CYS A 81 -18.58 1.96 -13.79
C CYS A 81 -18.92 2.06 -12.29
N GLY A 82 -20.21 1.92 -11.93
CA GLY A 82 -20.66 2.03 -10.55
C GLY A 82 -20.55 3.43 -9.93
N SER A 83 -20.36 4.48 -10.75
CA SER A 83 -20.31 5.86 -10.25
C SER A 83 -21.64 6.30 -9.63
N HIS A 84 -21.56 7.03 -8.52
CA HIS A 84 -22.74 7.51 -7.78
C HIS A 84 -23.04 8.99 -8.11
N THR A 85 -24.13 9.24 -8.81
CA THR A 85 -24.61 10.60 -9.12
C THR A 85 -25.80 10.95 -8.24
N HIS A 86 -25.88 12.16 -7.70
CA HIS A 86 -27.10 12.61 -7.02
C HIS A 86 -28.31 12.53 -7.96
N ILE A 87 -29.48 12.19 -7.46
CA ILE A 87 -30.69 12.04 -8.29
C ILE A 87 -31.02 13.34 -9.05
N HIS A 88 -30.86 14.50 -8.40
CA HIS A 88 -31.04 15.82 -9.03
C HIS A 88 -29.93 16.17 -10.03
N CYS A 89 -28.73 15.59 -9.88
CA CYS A 89 -27.60 15.79 -10.79
C CYS A 89 -27.65 14.88 -12.03
N ALA A 90 -28.44 13.81 -11.99
CA ALA A 90 -28.65 12.91 -13.12
C ALA A 90 -29.67 13.45 -14.13
N GLY A 91 -30.39 14.53 -13.79
CA GLY A 91 -31.42 15.13 -14.64
C GLY A 91 -32.59 14.18 -14.89
N GLY A 92 -33.32 14.40 -15.99
CA GLY A 92 -34.47 13.56 -16.38
C GLY A 92 -34.11 12.10 -16.66
N GLU A 93 -32.83 11.78 -16.87
CA GLU A 93 -32.36 10.42 -17.14
C GLU A 93 -32.22 9.54 -15.89
N ALA A 94 -32.38 10.12 -14.70
CA ALA A 94 -32.54 9.33 -13.48
C ALA A 94 -33.76 8.39 -13.55
N VAL A 95 -34.76 8.72 -14.38
CA VAL A 95 -36.06 8.04 -14.46
C VAL A 95 -36.05 6.85 -15.43
N SER A 96 -35.10 6.80 -16.37
CA SER A 96 -35.05 5.78 -17.43
C SER A 96 -33.78 4.94 -17.33
N PRO A 97 -33.80 3.80 -16.63
CA PRO A 97 -32.66 2.89 -16.60
C PRO A 97 -32.36 2.30 -17.99
N PRO A 98 -31.09 2.01 -18.31
CA PRO A 98 -29.90 2.15 -17.46
C PRO A 98 -29.29 3.57 -17.48
N TYR A 99 -29.08 4.16 -16.31
CA TYR A 99 -28.37 5.44 -16.18
C TYR A 99 -26.87 5.27 -16.47
N ARG A 100 -26.31 6.17 -17.29
CA ARG A 100 -24.87 6.28 -17.56
C ARG A 100 -24.35 7.64 -17.12
N CYS A 101 -23.28 7.65 -16.33
CA CYS A 101 -22.64 8.90 -15.92
C CYS A 101 -21.93 9.57 -17.09
N PRO A 102 -21.64 10.90 -17.02
CA PRO A 102 -21.01 11.63 -18.13
C PRO A 102 -19.73 10.96 -18.70
N PRO A 103 -18.80 10.45 -17.88
CA PRO A 103 -17.61 9.73 -18.39
C PRO A 103 -17.90 8.43 -19.15
N CYS A 104 -19.04 7.78 -18.90
CA CYS A 104 -19.41 6.53 -19.58
C CYS A 104 -20.30 6.77 -20.80
N ARG A 105 -20.96 7.93 -20.88
CA ARG A 105 -21.72 8.33 -22.08
C ARG A 105 -20.80 8.70 -23.23
N ASP A 106 -19.64 9.26 -22.93
CA ASP A 106 -18.64 9.66 -23.92
C ASP A 106 -17.22 9.31 -23.45
N PRO A 107 -16.84 8.02 -23.46
CA PRO A 107 -15.60 7.55 -22.84
C PRO A 107 -14.32 8.03 -23.55
N ASP A 108 -14.41 8.35 -24.84
CA ASP A 108 -13.27 8.70 -25.68
C ASP A 108 -12.99 10.21 -25.67
N SER A 109 -14.04 11.03 -25.62
CA SER A 109 -13.91 12.48 -25.64
C SER A 109 -13.98 13.08 -24.23
N PHE A 110 -14.62 12.44 -23.25
CA PHE A 110 -14.79 13.05 -21.94
C PHE A 110 -13.48 13.20 -21.16
N SER A 111 -13.23 14.41 -20.66
CA SER A 111 -12.20 14.67 -19.65
C SER A 111 -12.80 15.47 -18.49
N PHE A 112 -12.43 15.07 -17.27
CA PHE A 112 -12.82 15.80 -16.06
C PHE A 112 -12.07 17.13 -15.94
N PHE A 113 -10.85 17.19 -16.46
CA PHE A 113 -9.95 18.29 -16.21
C PHE A 113 -9.16 18.59 -17.49
N ARG A 114 -9.54 19.68 -18.15
CA ARG A 114 -8.80 20.29 -19.25
C ARG A 114 -8.45 21.71 -18.84
N PRO A 115 -7.17 22.02 -18.58
CA PRO A 115 -6.74 23.39 -18.31
C PRO A 115 -7.19 24.31 -19.45
N ILE A 116 -7.69 25.50 -19.10
CA ILE A 116 -7.93 26.55 -20.09
C ILE A 116 -6.57 27.17 -20.39
N ILE A 117 -6.25 27.35 -21.68
CA ILE A 117 -5.05 28.06 -22.11
C ILE A 117 -5.50 29.45 -22.55
N ASP A 118 -4.97 30.49 -21.90
CA ASP A 118 -5.27 31.87 -22.28
C ASP A 118 -4.51 32.30 -23.55
N ALA A 119 -4.77 33.52 -24.00
CA ALA A 119 -4.14 34.07 -25.21
C ALA A 119 -2.60 34.17 -25.12
N ASN A 120 -2.04 34.14 -23.91
CA ASN A 120 -0.60 34.20 -23.67
C ASN A 120 0.03 32.81 -23.54
N GLY A 121 -0.76 31.73 -23.70
CA GLY A 121 -0.30 30.35 -23.52
C GLY A 121 -0.22 29.91 -22.06
N VAL A 122 -0.78 30.69 -21.12
CA VAL A 122 -0.77 30.38 -19.68
C VAL A 122 -1.99 29.54 -19.33
N ARG A 123 -1.77 28.51 -18.49
CA ARG A 123 -2.84 27.67 -17.94
C ARG A 123 -3.62 28.43 -16.88
N CYS A 124 -4.95 28.46 -17.01
CA CYS A 124 -5.85 29.05 -16.03
C CYS A 124 -6.94 28.06 -15.57
N VAL A 125 -7.40 28.26 -14.34
CA VAL A 125 -8.45 27.48 -13.67
C VAL A 125 -9.66 28.38 -13.51
N ASP A 126 -10.78 28.00 -14.11
CA ASP A 126 -12.07 28.63 -13.84
C ASP A 126 -12.75 28.02 -12.61
N LYS A 127 -13.92 28.54 -12.25
CA LYS A 127 -14.66 28.03 -11.09
C LYS A 127 -14.96 26.52 -11.22
N SER A 128 -15.36 26.06 -12.40
CA SER A 128 -15.69 24.65 -12.65
C SER A 128 -14.47 23.75 -12.44
N LEU A 129 -13.33 24.07 -13.06
CA LEU A 129 -12.08 23.34 -12.90
C LEU A 129 -11.58 23.37 -11.45
N SER A 130 -11.85 24.44 -10.71
CA SER A 130 -11.49 24.54 -9.28
C SER A 130 -12.26 23.54 -8.42
N GLU A 131 -13.54 23.30 -8.73
CA GLU A 131 -14.37 22.31 -8.03
C GLU A 131 -13.90 20.89 -8.34
N VAL A 132 -13.57 20.61 -9.61
CA VAL A 132 -12.97 19.34 -10.03
C VAL A 132 -11.65 19.09 -9.31
N PHE A 133 -10.79 20.10 -9.28
CA PHE A 133 -9.49 20.02 -8.62
C PHE A 133 -9.65 19.79 -7.12
N LEU A 134 -10.52 20.53 -6.46
CA LEU A 134 -10.81 20.37 -5.03
C LEU A 134 -11.34 18.95 -4.72
N CYS A 135 -12.21 18.42 -5.57
CA CYS A 135 -12.70 17.04 -5.43
C CYS A 135 -11.57 16.02 -5.54
N ALA A 136 -10.69 16.15 -6.53
CA ALA A 136 -9.53 15.28 -6.68
C ALA A 136 -8.58 15.37 -5.49
N ALA A 137 -8.30 16.59 -5.00
CA ALA A 137 -7.47 16.81 -3.82
C ALA A 137 -8.06 16.14 -2.56
N LYS A 138 -9.39 16.23 -2.36
CA LYS A 138 -10.07 15.54 -1.26
C LYS A 138 -9.97 14.01 -1.35
N ILE A 139 -10.12 13.45 -2.55
CA ILE A 139 -9.95 12.01 -2.79
C ILE A 139 -8.51 11.57 -2.48
N SER A 140 -7.53 12.34 -2.97
CA SER A 140 -6.11 12.11 -2.71
C SER A 140 -5.82 12.15 -1.21
N ALA A 141 -6.27 13.20 -0.51
CA ALA A 141 -6.10 13.34 0.93
C ALA A 141 -6.73 12.17 1.69
N ALA A 142 -8.00 11.83 1.41
CA ALA A 142 -8.67 10.71 2.07
C ALA A 142 -8.01 9.36 1.78
N SER A 143 -7.50 9.14 0.57
CA SER A 143 -6.75 7.94 0.20
C SER A 143 -5.44 7.85 0.98
N MET A 144 -4.71 8.96 1.08
CA MET A 144 -3.44 9.01 1.80
C MET A 144 -3.60 8.92 3.31
N SER A 145 -4.64 9.53 3.89
CA SER A 145 -4.98 9.36 5.31
C SER A 145 -5.25 7.88 5.65
N LYS A 146 -6.00 7.17 4.79
CA LYS A 146 -6.21 5.72 4.93
C LYS A 146 -4.90 4.94 4.82
N ALA A 147 -4.01 5.32 3.90
CA ALA A 147 -2.69 4.72 3.74
C ALA A 147 -1.82 4.90 4.98
N VAL A 148 -1.77 6.11 5.54
CA VAL A 148 -1.02 6.45 6.75
C VAL A 148 -1.55 5.68 7.95
N ASN A 149 -2.87 5.62 8.14
CA ASN A 149 -3.48 4.87 9.25
C ASN A 149 -3.14 3.38 9.16
N PHE A 150 -3.23 2.78 7.97
CA PHE A 150 -2.82 1.40 7.77
C PHE A 150 -1.34 1.17 8.10
N ALA A 151 -0.45 2.06 7.64
CA ALA A 151 0.98 1.96 7.92
C ALA A 151 1.28 2.07 9.42
N LYS A 152 0.59 2.96 10.14
CA LYS A 152 0.69 3.09 11.60
C LYS A 152 0.26 1.80 12.31
N CYS A 153 -0.92 1.28 12.00
CA CYS A 153 -1.41 0.04 12.61
C CYS A 153 -0.48 -1.15 12.33
N GLU A 154 0.05 -1.26 11.12
CA GLU A 154 0.99 -2.31 10.73
C GLU A 154 2.33 -2.19 11.46
N ALA A 155 2.87 -0.97 11.59
CA ALA A 155 4.10 -0.71 12.34
C ALA A 155 3.94 -1.07 13.83
N GLU A 156 2.82 -0.69 14.44
CA GLU A 156 2.51 -1.05 15.83
C GLU A 156 2.37 -2.56 16.04
N ARG A 157 1.69 -3.25 15.12
CA ARG A 157 1.55 -4.72 15.15
C ARG A 157 2.92 -5.39 15.09
N ARG A 158 3.76 -4.99 14.13
CA ARG A 158 5.13 -5.53 13.99
C ARG A 158 6.00 -5.22 15.20
N GLY A 159 5.85 -4.03 15.80
CA GLY A 159 6.54 -3.67 17.04
C GLY A 159 6.19 -4.60 18.20
N ARG A 160 4.91 -4.92 18.39
CA ARG A 160 4.44 -5.87 19.41
C ARG A 160 4.96 -7.29 19.16
N GLU A 161 4.87 -7.76 17.91
CA GLU A 161 5.37 -9.10 17.54
C GLU A 161 6.88 -9.23 17.75
N ALA A 162 7.65 -8.21 17.36
CA ALA A 162 9.09 -8.18 17.58
C ALA A 162 9.45 -8.18 19.08
N ALA A 163 8.69 -7.45 19.91
CA ALA A 163 8.90 -7.45 21.36
C ALA A 163 8.66 -8.83 21.99
N VAL A 164 7.57 -9.51 21.62
CA VAL A 164 7.27 -10.87 22.10
C VAL A 164 8.33 -11.87 21.62
N ALA A 165 8.73 -11.79 20.35
CA ALA A 165 9.79 -12.66 19.82
C ALA A 165 11.12 -12.44 20.55
N LYS A 166 11.47 -11.18 20.86
CA LYS A 166 12.67 -10.84 21.64
C LYS A 166 12.60 -11.40 23.07
N MET A 167 11.46 -11.30 23.75
CA MET A 167 11.29 -11.89 25.09
C MET A 167 11.49 -13.41 25.05
N ARG A 168 10.82 -14.11 24.13
CA ARG A 168 10.97 -15.56 23.96
C ARG A 168 12.41 -15.98 23.63
N ALA A 169 13.09 -15.22 22.78
CA ALA A 169 14.49 -15.48 22.46
C ALA A 169 15.39 -15.32 23.70
N ARG A 170 15.13 -14.33 24.56
CA ARG A 170 15.85 -14.16 25.82
C ARG A 170 15.60 -15.30 26.80
N GLU A 171 14.35 -15.71 26.95
CA GLU A 171 13.97 -16.85 27.80
C GLU A 171 14.67 -18.14 27.33
N ALA A 172 14.66 -18.42 26.03
CA ALA A 172 15.36 -19.57 25.46
C ALA A 172 16.88 -19.54 25.74
N LEU A 173 17.51 -18.37 25.66
CA LEU A 173 18.94 -18.23 26.00
C LEU A 173 19.19 -18.51 27.48
N VAL A 174 18.32 -18.02 28.38
CA VAL A 174 18.42 -18.30 29.82
C VAL A 174 18.30 -19.79 30.09
N ASP A 175 17.41 -20.49 29.40
CA ASP A 175 17.24 -21.94 29.59
C ASP A 175 18.43 -22.74 29.05
N VAL A 176 19.02 -22.34 27.92
CA VAL A 176 20.26 -22.95 27.41
C VAL A 176 21.41 -22.80 28.42
N LEU A 177 21.55 -21.63 29.06
CA LEU A 177 22.58 -21.41 30.08
C LEU A 177 22.39 -22.32 31.30
N LYS A 178 21.16 -22.48 31.78
CA LYS A 178 20.85 -23.42 32.89
C LYS A 178 21.20 -24.86 32.54
N LEU A 179 20.91 -25.27 31.31
CA LEU A 179 21.24 -26.63 30.84
C LEU A 179 22.75 -26.84 30.74
N ASP A 180 23.51 -25.83 30.29
CA ASP A 180 24.98 -25.87 30.26
C ASP A 180 25.58 -25.97 31.67
N GLU A 181 25.08 -25.19 32.63
CA GLU A 181 25.49 -25.28 34.04
C GLU A 181 25.22 -26.66 34.63
N LYS A 182 24.01 -27.21 34.41
CA LYS A 182 23.66 -28.57 34.86
C LYS A 182 24.56 -29.62 34.23
N ALA A 183 24.82 -29.53 32.93
CA ALA A 183 25.69 -30.47 32.22
C ALA A 183 27.14 -30.44 32.72
N LYS A 184 27.64 -29.27 33.16
CA LYS A 184 28.97 -29.16 33.80
C LYS A 184 28.99 -29.83 35.16
N LEU A 185 27.98 -29.59 36.01
CA LEU A 185 27.86 -30.25 37.32
C LEU A 185 27.77 -31.78 37.21
N ASP A 186 27.00 -32.29 36.24
CA ASP A 186 26.86 -33.73 36.00
C ASP A 186 28.18 -34.36 35.50
N ARG A 187 29.05 -33.60 34.82
CA ARG A 187 30.40 -34.05 34.42
C ARG A 187 31.36 -34.10 35.60
N ASP A 188 31.28 -33.16 36.53
CA ASP A 188 32.19 -33.06 37.68
C ASP A 188 31.82 -34.04 38.80
N GLN A 189 30.55 -34.47 38.91
CA GLN A 189 30.10 -35.45 39.91
C GLN A 189 30.30 -36.92 39.51
N LYS A 190 30.73 -37.22 38.28
CA LYS A 190 30.96 -38.62 37.87
C LYS A 190 32.33 -39.08 38.39
N PRO A 191 32.42 -40.02 39.36
CA PRO A 191 33.70 -40.56 39.76
C PRO A 191 34.29 -41.31 38.58
N ASN A 192 35.58 -41.12 38.35
CA ASN A 192 36.37 -41.86 37.38
C ASN A 192 36.39 -43.35 37.77
N VAL A 193 35.42 -44.13 37.30
CA VAL A 193 35.56 -45.58 37.24
C VAL A 193 36.21 -45.89 35.90
N SER A 194 37.54 -45.97 35.96
CA SER A 194 38.35 -46.59 34.91
C SER A 194 37.90 -48.03 34.73
N HIS A 195 37.30 -48.35 33.59
CA HIS A 195 37.48 -49.66 32.99
C HIS A 195 37.66 -49.50 31.49
N ALA A 196 38.86 -49.84 31.06
CA ALA A 196 39.24 -50.00 29.67
C ALA A 196 38.37 -51.07 29.01
N SER A 197 37.88 -50.79 27.82
CA SER A 197 37.74 -51.77 26.76
C SER A 197 37.68 -51.04 25.42
N THR A 198 38.81 -51.09 24.74
CA THR A 198 38.97 -50.97 23.29
C THR A 198 37.84 -51.69 22.56
N ASN A 199 37.17 -51.01 21.62
CA ASN A 199 37.17 -51.45 20.23
C ASN A 199 36.66 -50.35 19.29
N SER A 200 37.52 -50.05 18.33
CA SER A 200 37.31 -49.26 17.13
C SER A 200 36.21 -49.81 16.24
N VAL A 201 35.23 -48.98 15.86
CA VAL A 201 34.47 -49.16 14.61
C VAL A 201 34.29 -47.80 13.93
N GLN A 202 34.46 -47.85 12.61
CA GLN A 202 34.84 -46.78 11.70
C GLN A 202 33.80 -45.69 11.46
N VAL A 203 34.36 -44.53 11.11
CA VAL A 203 33.77 -43.38 10.43
C VAL A 203 32.93 -43.80 9.22
N LYS A 204 31.68 -43.31 9.14
CA LYS A 204 31.03 -43.02 7.85
C LYS A 204 30.39 -41.64 7.91
N LYS A 205 31.10 -40.66 7.35
CA LYS A 205 30.56 -39.36 6.92
C LYS A 205 29.43 -39.63 5.92
N GLN A 206 28.26 -39.04 6.13
CA GLN A 206 27.43 -38.59 5.01
C GLN A 206 26.75 -37.27 5.34
N ASN A 207 27.20 -36.29 4.58
CA ASN A 207 26.66 -34.96 4.42
C ASN A 207 25.46 -35.09 3.47
N THR A 208 24.29 -34.50 3.77
CA THR A 208 23.31 -34.21 2.71
C THR A 208 22.55 -32.93 3.01
N LEU A 209 22.89 -31.94 2.21
CA LEU A 209 22.27 -30.66 1.98
C LEU A 209 20.94 -30.88 1.20
N VAL A 210 19.89 -30.19 1.65
CA VAL A 210 18.74 -29.62 0.89
C VAL A 210 18.13 -30.44 -0.25
N GLN A 211 16.82 -30.69 -0.17
CA GLN A 211 15.93 -30.49 -1.32
C GLN A 211 14.48 -30.16 -0.90
N LEU A 212 14.04 -28.97 -1.30
CA LEU A 212 12.65 -28.68 -1.64
C LEU A 212 12.24 -29.56 -2.83
N ASP A 213 11.05 -30.17 -2.78
CA ASP A 213 10.11 -30.28 -3.92
C ASP A 213 8.75 -30.73 -3.35
N ARG A 214 7.69 -29.91 -3.45
CA ARG A 214 6.76 -29.80 -4.58
C ARG A 214 5.78 -30.98 -4.63
N VAL A 215 4.69 -30.88 -3.87
CA VAL A 215 3.47 -31.69 -4.10
C VAL A 215 2.52 -30.88 -4.98
N LYS A 216 2.39 -31.31 -6.23
CA LYS A 216 1.23 -31.07 -7.09
C LYS A 216 0.54 -32.43 -7.32
N GLN A 217 -0.79 -32.36 -7.43
CA GLN A 217 -1.74 -33.32 -8.05
C GLN A 217 -2.08 -34.58 -7.21
N GLU A 218 -3.33 -35.05 -7.04
CA GLU A 218 -4.60 -34.91 -7.77
C GLU A 218 -5.83 -35.10 -6.85
N HIS A 219 -6.86 -34.27 -6.98
CA HIS A 219 -8.25 -34.62 -7.32
C HIS A 219 -9.12 -33.37 -7.44
#